data_AF-A0A1L9VX61-F1
#
_entry.id   AF-A0A1L9VX61-F1
#
_cell.length_a   1.000
_cell.length_b   1.000
_cell.length_c   1.000
_cell.angle_alpha   90.00
_cell.angle_beta   90.00
_cell.angle_gamma   90.00
#
_symmetry.space_group_name_H-M   'P 1'
#
loop_
_entity.id
_entity.type
_entity.pdbx_description
1 polymer ?
#
loop_
_entity_poly.entity_id
_entity_poly.type
_entity_poly.pdbx_seq_one_letter_code
_entity_poly.pdbx_strand_id
1 'polypeptide(L)' 'MVDENVITGVIDWGAAGYSIMAREYFGLRWQALGLEWRDLISTIVEADKYGFWAEVNQSMGEYTGF' A
#
# COMPACT_ATOMS: atom_id res chain seq x y z
N MET A 1 -11.25 4.94 6.08
CA MET A 1 -12.21 6.00 6.45
C MET A 1 -11.47 7.01 7.31
N VAL A 2 -11.77 8.30 7.13
CA VAL A 2 -11.15 9.40 7.88
C VAL A 2 -12.26 10.31 8.37
N ASP A 3 -12.19 10.72 9.63
CA ASP A 3 -13.04 11.75 10.24
C ASP A 3 -12.16 12.70 11.05
N GLU A 4 -12.29 14.01 10.84
CA GLU A 4 -11.47 15.05 11.49
C GLU A 4 -9.96 14.74 11.53
N ASN A 5 -9.41 14.20 10.43
CA ASN A 5 -8.00 13.75 10.29
C ASN A 5 -7.60 12.55 11.15
N VAL A 6 -8.54 11.85 11.76
CA VAL A 6 -8.32 10.59 12.47
C VAL A 6 -8.73 9.43 11.56
N ILE A 7 -7.89 8.40 11.48
CA ILE A 7 -8.26 7.14 10.83
C ILE A 7 -9.31 6.45 11.70
N THR A 8 -10.55 6.41 11.21
CA THR A 8 -11.68 5.82 11.95
C THR A 8 -11.99 4.38 11.56
N GLY A 9 -11.39 3.90 10.47
CA GLY A 9 -11.54 2.50 10.07
C GLY A 9 -10.78 2.15 8.81
N VAL A 10 -10.33 0.90 8.75
CA VAL A 10 -9.76 0.27 7.56
C VAL A 10 -10.86 -0.56 6.91
N ILE A 11 -11.13 -0.29 5.64
CA ILE A 11 -12.10 -1.04 4.82
C ILE A 11 -11.35 -2.02 3.91
N ASP A 12 -12.09 -2.98 3.33
CA ASP A 12 -11.57 -3.96 2.38
C ASP A 12 -10.49 -4.90 2.94
N TRP A 13 -10.83 -5.59 4.03
CA TRP A 13 -10.00 -6.63 4.64
C TRP A 13 -9.99 -7.97 3.86
N GLY A 14 -10.66 -8.05 2.70
CA GLY A 14 -10.81 -9.31 1.96
C GLY A 14 -9.47 -9.93 1.54
N ALA A 15 -8.43 -9.11 1.39
CA ALA A 15 -7.06 -9.52 1.07
C ALA A 15 -6.11 -9.50 2.29
N ALA A 16 -6.63 -9.27 3.49
CA ALA A 16 -5.83 -9.22 4.71
C ALA A 16 -5.39 -10.61 5.14
N GLY A 17 -4.13 -10.73 5.54
CA GLY A 17 -3.52 -11.98 5.97
C GLY A 17 -2.13 -11.74 6.54
N TYR A 18 -1.33 -12.80 6.71
CA TYR A 18 0.08 -12.63 7.04
C TYR A 18 0.74 -11.77 5.97
N SER A 19 1.34 -10.66 6.42
CA SER A 19 1.92 -9.67 5.54
C SER A 19 3.24 -9.20 6.11
N ILE A 20 4.16 -8.86 5.21
CA ILE A 20 5.43 -8.25 5.58
C ILE A 20 5.31 -6.73 5.45
N MET A 21 6.00 -5.97 6.31
CA MET A 21 5.91 -4.51 6.30
C MET A 21 6.19 -3.86 4.96
N ALA A 22 7.13 -4.40 4.18
CA ALA A 22 7.40 -3.94 2.82
C ALA A 22 6.18 -4.04 1.88
N ARG A 23 5.33 -5.07 2.05
CA ARG A 23 4.11 -5.27 1.24
C ARG A 23 3.01 -4.28 1.65
N GLU A 24 2.86 -4.04 2.95
CA GLU A 24 1.94 -3.02 3.47
C GLU A 24 2.35 -1.61 3.02
N TYR A 25 3.65 -1.29 3.08
CA TYR A 25 4.19 -0.05 2.55
C TYR A 25 3.87 0.11 1.06
N PHE A 26 4.12 -0.93 0.25
CA PHE A 26 3.80 -0.92 -1.16
C PHE A 26 2.31 -0.67 -1.41
N GLY A 27 1.42 -1.41 -0.73
CA GLY A 27 -0.04 -1.28 -0.92
C GLY A 27 -0.54 0.14 -0.62
N LEU A 28 -0.07 0.73 0.48
CA LEU A 28 -0.40 2.11 0.85
C LEU A 28 0.18 3.10 -0.17
N ARG A 29 1.47 2.97 -0.50
CA ARG A 29 2.19 3.92 -1.36
C ARG A 29 1.71 3.89 -2.81
N TRP A 30 1.38 2.72 -3.35
CA TRP A 30 0.90 2.54 -4.71
C TRP A 30 -0.43 3.24 -4.95
N GLN A 31 -1.35 3.16 -3.98
CA GLN A 31 -2.68 3.76 -4.05
C GLN A 31 -2.70 5.26 -3.70
N ALA A 32 -1.67 5.77 -3.02
CA ALA A 32 -1.56 7.18 -2.68
C ALA A 32 -1.19 8.03 -3.90
N LEU A 33 -2.20 8.62 -4.55
CA LEU A 33 -2.01 9.48 -5.73
C LEU A 33 -1.52 10.89 -5.36
N GLY A 34 -1.87 11.40 -4.17
CA GLY A 34 -1.44 12.70 -3.67
C GLY A 34 -0.03 12.67 -3.05
N LEU A 35 0.76 13.73 -3.27
CA LEU A 35 2.12 13.84 -2.72
C LEU A 35 2.12 13.91 -1.19
N GLU A 36 1.16 14.60 -0.57
CA GLU A 36 1.04 14.66 0.89
C GLU A 36 0.84 13.27 1.54
N TRP A 37 0.04 12.41 0.92
CA TRP A 37 -0.25 11.05 1.39
C TRP A 37 0.97 10.16 1.23
N ARG A 38 1.65 10.32 0.10
CA ARG A 38 2.92 9.67 -0.22
C ARG A 38 3.97 9.96 0.86
N ASP A 39 4.13 11.21 1.25
CA ASP A 39 5.09 11.63 2.26
C ASP A 39 4.68 11.12 3.64
N LEU A 40 3.41 11.22 4.01
CA LEU A 40 2.89 10.67 5.26
C LEU A 40 3.15 9.15 5.37
N ILE A 41 2.89 8.37 4.32
CA ILE A 41 3.13 6.91 4.31
C ILE A 41 4.61 6.58 4.54
N SER A 42 5.53 7.40 4.00
CA SER A 42 6.97 7.23 4.23
C SER A 42 7.40 7.42 5.68
N THR A 43 6.56 8.04 6.51
CA THR A 43 6.78 8.19 7.95
C THR A 43 6.13 7.10 8.81
N ILE A 44 5.17 6.34 8.25
CA ILE A 44 4.39 5.33 8.98
C ILE A 44 5.03 3.95 8.87
N VAL A 45 5.56 3.61 7.68
CA VAL A 45 6.16 2.29 7.42
C VAL A 45 7.50 2.49 6.73
N GLU A 46 8.54 1.80 7.19
CA GLU A 46 9.87 1.87 6.58
C GLU A 46 9.83 1.39 5.12
N ALA A 47 10.41 2.19 4.23
CA ALA A 47 10.45 1.97 2.80
C ALA A 47 11.50 0.92 2.42
N ASP A 48 11.26 -0.35 2.74
CA ASP A 48 12.02 -1.49 2.22
C ASP A 48 11.29 -2.09 0.99
N LYS A 49 12.03 -2.42 -0.08
CA LYS A 49 11.56 -3.24 -1.23
C LYS A 49 10.39 -2.70 -2.06
N TYR A 50 10.11 -1.40 -2.11
CA TYR A 50 9.05 -0.86 -2.98
C TYR A 50 9.19 -1.32 -4.44
N GLY A 51 10.40 -1.22 -5.02
CA GLY A 51 10.66 -1.62 -6.40
C GLY A 51 10.40 -3.10 -6.67
N PHE A 52 10.81 -3.97 -5.75
CA PHE A 52 10.52 -5.41 -5.81
C PHE A 52 9.01 -5.68 -5.81
N TRP A 53 8.25 -5.03 -4.93
CA TRP A 53 6.80 -5.22 -4.87
C TRP A 53 6.06 -4.63 -6.08
N ALA A 54 6.58 -3.55 -6.67
CA ALA A 54 6.04 -3.02 -7.93
C ALA A 54 6.22 -4.00 -9.09
N GLU A 55 7.39 -4.64 -9.19
CA GLU A 55 7.67 -5.67 -10.19
C GLU A 55 6.78 -6.91 -10.01
N VAL A 56 6.62 -7.37 -8.75
CA VAL A 56 5.69 -8.47 -8.43
C VAL A 56 4.27 -8.11 -8.83
N ASN A 57 3.79 -6.91 -8.49
CA ASN A 57 2.45 -6.46 -8.83
C ASN A 57 2.22 -6.40 -10.35
N GLN A 58 3.20 -5.89 -11.11
CA GLN A 58 3.16 -5.89 -12.56
C GLN A 58 3.10 -7.32 -13.12
N SER A 59 3.98 -8.21 -12.65
CA SER A 59 4.04 -9.60 -13.10
C SER A 59 2.72 -10.35 -12.84
N MET A 60 2.08 -10.06 -11.70
CA MET A 60 0.76 -10.62 -11.37
C MET A 60 -0.37 -10.05 -12.23
N GLY A 61 -0.31 -8.76 -12.57
CA GLY A 61 -1.23 -8.14 -13.54
C GLY A 61 -1.14 -8.81 -14.90
N GLU A 62 0.08 -8.97 -15.42
CA GLU A 62 0.36 -9.67 -16.68
C GLU A 62 -0.14 -11.12 -16.67
N TYR A 63 0.06 -11.85 -15.56
CA TYR A 63 -0.45 -13.22 -15.40
C TYR A 63 -1.98 -13.30 -15.37
N THR A 64 -2.64 -12.35 -14.71
CA THR A 64 -4.11 -12.35 -14.53
C THR A 64 -4.87 -11.64 -15.65
N GLY A 65 -4.17 -10.95 -16.55
CA GLY A 65 -4.75 -10.22 -17.68
C GLY A 65 -5.33 -8.86 -17.31
N PHE A 66 -4.87 -8.25 -16.22
CA PHE A 66 -5.25 -6.91 -15.74
C PHE A 66 -4.22 -5.85 -16.10
#